data_AF-A0A2P2JWN1-F1
#
_entry.id   AF-A0A2P2JWN1-F1
#
_cell.length_a   1.000
_cell.length_b   1.000
_cell.length_c   1.000
_cell.angle_alpha   90.00
_cell.angle_beta   90.00
_cell.angle_gamma   90.00
#
_symmetry.space_group_name_H-M   'P 1'
#
loop_
_entity.id
_entity.type
_entity.pdbx_description
1 polymer ?
#
loop_
_entity_poly.entity_id
_entity_poly.type
_entity_poly.pdbx_seq_one_letter_code
_entity_poly.pdbx_strand_id
1 'polypeptide(L)'
;MGGGAGVSIPGTFRVATDKTVFATPETLIGFHPDAGASFHLSHLPGYLGEYLALTGETLKGAEMIACGLATHYTHSARIQLIEEQLGELVTDDPSVIETSLGRYGDLVQPDKMSVLHRMETVDKCFRHDTVEEIIDFLESEASRTADTWCNSTLRRLKETSPLSLKVSLRSIREGRFQTLDQCLVREYRMSLQGLSMTVSGDFCEGIRARMVDRDLEPKWNPPSLEQVSEDMVDQYFSPLSKSEPDLELPTKEREAFT
;
A
#
# COMPACT_ATOMS: atom_id res chain seq x y z
N MET A 1 -3.30 -8.21 -2.77
CA MET A 1 -3.91 -6.86 -2.72
C MET A 1 -4.56 -6.68 -1.36
N GLY A 2 -4.55 -5.46 -0.81
CA GLY A 2 -5.16 -5.12 0.49
C GLY A 2 -4.80 -6.10 1.60
N GLY A 3 -5.81 -6.68 2.26
CA GLY A 3 -5.61 -7.65 3.35
C GLY A 3 -4.66 -8.82 3.04
N GLY A 4 -4.54 -9.25 1.78
CA GLY A 4 -3.55 -10.27 1.41
C GLY A 4 -2.10 -9.80 1.59
N ALA A 5 -1.82 -8.50 1.40
CA ALA A 5 -0.54 -7.90 1.76
C ALA A 5 -0.36 -7.83 3.27
N GLY A 6 -1.40 -7.46 4.03
CA GLY A 6 -1.35 -7.40 5.49
C GLY A 6 -1.04 -8.73 6.17
N VAL A 7 -1.47 -9.85 5.57
CA VAL A 7 -1.14 -11.20 6.08
C VAL A 7 0.28 -11.65 5.70
N SER A 8 0.84 -11.15 4.60
CA SER A 8 2.10 -11.66 4.04
C SER A 8 3.32 -10.78 4.31
N ILE A 9 3.21 -9.46 4.17
CA ILE A 9 4.34 -8.52 4.23
C ILE A 9 4.99 -8.41 5.62
N PRO A 10 4.25 -8.49 6.74
CA PRO A 10 4.85 -8.56 8.07
C PRO A 10 5.59 -9.88 8.37
N GLY A 11 5.49 -10.89 7.51
CA GLY A 11 6.16 -12.17 7.68
C GLY A 11 7.67 -12.09 7.40
N THR A 12 8.44 -12.99 8.01
CA THR A 12 9.89 -13.10 7.83
C THR A 12 10.26 -13.39 6.38
N PHE A 13 9.63 -14.40 5.79
CA PHE A 13 9.86 -14.82 4.40
C PHE A 13 8.65 -14.55 3.52
N ARG A 14 8.90 -13.88 2.40
CA ARG A 14 7.91 -13.48 1.38
C ARG A 14 8.42 -13.93 0.02
N VAL A 15 7.76 -14.94 -0.56
CA VAL A 15 8.14 -15.52 -1.86
C VAL A 15 7.22 -14.97 -2.94
N ALA A 16 7.76 -14.18 -3.86
CA ALA A 16 7.06 -13.71 -5.04
C ALA A 16 7.29 -14.65 -6.23
N THR A 17 6.38 -14.59 -7.22
CA THR A 17 6.44 -15.40 -8.44
C THR A 17 6.16 -14.57 -9.69
N ASP A 18 6.28 -15.19 -10.87
CA ASP A 18 5.87 -14.62 -12.16
C ASP A 18 4.37 -14.23 -12.21
N LYS A 19 3.55 -14.81 -11.33
CA LYS A 19 2.10 -14.53 -11.23
C LYS A 19 1.74 -13.55 -10.12
N THR A 20 2.70 -13.15 -9.29
CA THR A 20 2.41 -12.25 -8.17
C THR A 20 2.06 -10.86 -8.68
N VAL A 21 0.93 -10.35 -8.20
CA VAL A 21 0.48 -8.96 -8.41
C VAL A 21 0.16 -8.36 -7.04
N PHE A 22 0.97 -7.38 -6.65
CA PHE A 22 0.80 -6.59 -5.44
C PHE A 22 0.15 -5.25 -5.78
N ALA A 23 -0.78 -4.79 -4.94
CA ALA A 23 -1.33 -3.44 -4.97
C ALA A 23 -2.05 -3.14 -3.66
N THR A 24 -2.14 -1.85 -3.34
CA THR A 24 -2.98 -1.27 -2.29
C THR A 24 -4.01 -0.34 -2.95
N PRO A 25 -5.07 -0.88 -3.58
CA PRO A 25 -6.04 -0.11 -4.35
C PRO A 25 -7.13 0.55 -3.49
N GLU A 26 -6.94 0.66 -2.18
CA GLU A 26 -7.99 1.07 -1.23
C GLU A 26 -8.51 2.50 -1.49
N THR A 27 -7.67 3.40 -1.98
CA THR A 27 -8.09 4.77 -2.36
C THR A 27 -9.10 4.80 -3.50
N LEU A 28 -9.10 3.77 -4.35
CA LEU A 28 -10.03 3.63 -5.46
C LEU A 28 -11.43 3.21 -5.03
N ILE A 29 -11.58 2.67 -3.82
CA ILE A 29 -12.87 2.30 -3.21
C ILE A 29 -13.27 3.26 -2.09
N GLY A 30 -12.67 4.45 -1.99
CA GLY A 30 -13.01 5.41 -0.94
C GLY A 30 -12.52 4.99 0.45
N PHE A 31 -11.44 4.19 0.51
CA PHE A 31 -10.80 3.76 1.76
C PHE A 31 -9.34 4.24 1.82
N HIS A 32 -8.60 3.86 2.87
CA HIS A 32 -7.17 4.12 2.99
C HIS A 32 -6.40 2.79 2.91
N PRO A 33 -5.14 2.77 2.45
CA PRO A 33 -4.28 1.60 2.61
C PRO A 33 -4.20 1.21 4.08
N ASP A 34 -4.58 -0.02 4.39
CA ASP A 34 -4.77 -0.55 5.73
C ASP A 34 -3.86 -1.77 6.00
N ALA A 35 -4.12 -2.49 7.10
CA ALA A 35 -3.43 -3.72 7.47
C ALA A 35 -1.88 -3.63 7.51
N GLY A 36 -1.36 -2.51 8.01
CA GLY A 36 0.06 -2.19 8.10
C GLY A 36 0.66 -1.60 6.83
N ALA A 37 -0.16 -1.23 5.83
CA ALA A 37 0.28 -0.55 4.60
C ALA A 37 1.09 0.70 4.87
N SER A 38 0.67 1.51 5.84
CA SER A 38 1.40 2.72 6.19
C SER A 38 2.80 2.44 6.73
N PHE A 39 3.04 1.29 7.35
CA PHE A 39 4.38 0.88 7.76
C PHE A 39 5.20 0.42 6.56
N HIS A 40 4.76 -0.60 5.81
CA HIS A 40 5.63 -1.19 4.79
C HIS A 40 5.82 -0.31 3.55
N LEU A 41 4.80 0.46 3.14
CA LEU A 41 4.93 1.37 2.00
C LEU A 41 5.87 2.54 2.34
N SER A 42 5.78 3.10 3.55
CA SER A 42 6.62 4.23 3.95
C SER A 42 8.11 3.91 4.09
N HIS A 43 8.46 2.62 4.20
CA HIS A 43 9.83 2.13 4.25
C HIS A 43 10.37 1.70 2.88
N LEU A 44 9.59 1.87 1.80
CA LEU A 44 10.09 1.67 0.44
C LEU A 44 11.08 2.76 0.02
N PRO A 45 11.93 2.49 -1.00
CA PRO A 45 12.88 3.47 -1.49
C PRO A 45 12.21 4.78 -1.92
N GLY A 46 12.78 5.91 -1.47
CA GLY A 46 12.33 7.25 -1.85
C GLY A 46 10.86 7.50 -1.50
N TYR A 47 10.10 7.91 -2.52
CA TYR A 47 8.65 8.17 -2.43
C TYR A 47 7.80 7.14 -3.20
N LEU A 48 8.34 5.92 -3.39
CA LEU A 48 7.60 4.83 -4.04
C LEU A 48 6.35 4.45 -3.24
N GLY A 49 6.43 4.49 -1.90
CA GLY A 49 5.31 4.16 -1.02
C GLY A 49 4.11 5.07 -1.22
N GLU A 50 4.34 6.38 -1.25
CA GLU A 50 3.34 7.40 -1.49
C GLU A 50 2.73 7.24 -2.88
N TYR A 51 3.53 6.96 -3.91
CA TYR A 51 3.03 6.64 -5.25
C TYR A 51 2.06 5.45 -5.23
N LEU A 52 2.49 4.30 -4.69
CA LEU A 52 1.69 3.07 -4.66
C LEU A 52 0.40 3.24 -3.84
N ALA A 53 0.50 3.90 -2.68
CA ALA A 53 -0.63 4.16 -1.79
C ALA A 53 -1.70 5.04 -2.45
N LEU A 54 -1.28 6.11 -3.14
CA LEU A 54 -2.21 7.08 -3.71
C LEU A 54 -2.82 6.59 -5.02
N THR A 55 -2.02 5.98 -5.90
CA THR A 55 -2.49 5.61 -7.24
C THR A 55 -3.09 4.21 -7.32
N GLY A 56 -2.86 3.36 -6.31
CA GLY A 56 -3.23 1.95 -6.34
C GLY A 56 -2.54 1.16 -7.45
N GLU A 57 -1.35 1.62 -7.90
CA GLU A 57 -0.63 0.96 -8.99
C GLU A 57 -0.14 -0.42 -8.57
N THR A 58 -0.09 -1.34 -9.54
CA THR A 58 0.34 -2.71 -9.29
C THR A 58 1.85 -2.88 -9.44
N LEU A 59 2.45 -3.69 -8.58
CA LEU A 59 3.79 -4.24 -8.76
C LEU A 59 3.74 -5.72 -9.06
N LYS A 60 4.53 -6.17 -10.03
CA LYS A 60 4.75 -7.60 -10.32
C LYS A 60 5.80 -8.18 -9.39
N GLY A 61 5.86 -9.51 -9.30
CA GLY A 61 6.81 -10.20 -8.41
C GLY A 61 8.28 -9.77 -8.58
N ALA A 62 8.73 -9.53 -9.82
CA ALA A 62 10.08 -9.03 -10.11
C ALA A 62 10.33 -7.61 -9.55
N GLU A 63 9.29 -6.78 -9.48
CA GLU A 63 9.38 -5.44 -8.92
C GLU A 63 9.35 -5.49 -7.40
N MET A 64 8.54 -6.38 -6.81
CA MET A 64 8.50 -6.59 -5.36
C MET A 64 9.85 -7.01 -4.79
N ILE A 65 10.59 -7.90 -5.46
CA ILE A 65 11.94 -8.29 -5.01
C ILE A 65 12.92 -7.12 -5.16
N ALA A 66 12.82 -6.35 -6.25
CA ALA A 66 13.71 -5.23 -6.51
C ALA A 66 13.51 -4.04 -5.56
N CYS A 67 12.28 -3.81 -5.06
CA CYS A 67 12.00 -2.77 -4.07
C CYS A 67 11.99 -3.26 -2.61
N GLY A 68 12.25 -4.55 -2.36
CA GLY A 68 12.34 -5.12 -1.02
C GLY A 68 11.02 -5.53 -0.35
N LEU A 69 9.89 -5.52 -1.08
CA LEU A 69 8.61 -6.05 -0.58
C LEU A 69 8.59 -7.58 -0.53
N ALA A 70 9.33 -8.25 -1.42
CA ALA A 70 9.53 -9.69 -1.39
C ALA A 70 10.97 -10.01 -0.99
N THR A 71 11.17 -11.11 -0.25
CA THR A 71 12.51 -11.59 0.13
C THR A 71 13.11 -12.51 -0.91
N HIS A 72 12.25 -13.26 -1.60
CA HIS A 72 12.65 -14.31 -2.54
C HIS A 72 11.76 -14.24 -3.77
N TYR A 73 12.28 -14.70 -4.89
CA TYR A 73 11.54 -14.82 -6.14
C TYR A 73 11.79 -16.19 -6.77
N THR A 74 10.75 -16.86 -7.24
CA THR A 74 10.82 -18.14 -7.95
C THR A 74 9.74 -18.23 -9.01
N HIS A 75 9.96 -18.98 -10.07
CA HIS A 75 8.87 -19.32 -10.99
C HIS A 75 7.75 -20.11 -10.30
N SER A 76 6.48 -19.80 -10.59
CA SER A 76 5.31 -20.41 -9.97
C SER A 76 5.24 -21.93 -10.10
N ALA A 77 5.85 -22.48 -11.16
CA ALA A 77 5.96 -23.93 -11.40
C ALA A 77 6.78 -24.69 -10.34
N ARG A 78 7.57 -23.99 -9.51
CA ARG A 78 8.39 -24.59 -8.44
C ARG A 78 7.77 -24.49 -7.05
N ILE A 79 6.62 -23.84 -6.90
CA ILE A 79 6.03 -23.60 -5.56
C ILE A 79 5.72 -24.92 -4.85
N GLN A 80 5.14 -25.92 -5.52
CA GLN A 80 4.88 -27.22 -4.88
C GLN A 80 6.17 -27.88 -4.37
N LEU A 81 7.24 -27.84 -5.17
CA LEU A 81 8.53 -28.38 -4.76
C LEU A 81 9.09 -27.66 -3.53
N ILE A 82 8.98 -26.33 -3.48
CA ILE A 82 9.45 -25.54 -2.33
C ILE A 82 8.64 -25.89 -1.08
N GLU A 83 7.31 -26.01 -1.19
CA GLU A 83 6.45 -26.40 -0.07
C GLU A 83 6.82 -27.78 0.48
N GLU A 84 7.03 -28.77 -0.39
CA GLU A 84 7.48 -30.11 0.00
C GLU A 84 8.82 -30.06 0.73
N GLN A 85 9.79 -29.33 0.18
CA GLN A 85 11.14 -29.24 0.76
C GLN A 85 11.19 -28.47 2.07
N LEU A 86 10.37 -27.42 2.23
CA LEU A 86 10.21 -26.74 3.51
C LEU A 86 9.53 -27.64 4.55
N GLY A 87 8.55 -28.46 4.13
CA GLY A 87 7.86 -29.40 5.01
C GLY A 87 8.73 -30.53 5.56
N GLU A 88 9.83 -30.85 4.88
CA GLU A 88 10.82 -31.84 5.34
C GLU A 88 11.85 -31.28 6.33
N LEU A 89 11.94 -29.95 6.47
CA LEU A 89 12.89 -29.33 7.40
C LEU A 89 12.43 -29.50 8.84
N VAL A 90 13.31 -30.06 9.67
CA VAL A 90 13.12 -30.15 11.14
C VAL A 90 14.05 -29.12 11.79
N THR A 91 13.65 -27.85 11.71
CA THR A 91 14.43 -26.71 12.22
C THR A 91 13.51 -25.54 12.57
N ASP A 92 13.89 -24.79 13.60
CA ASP A 92 13.33 -23.48 13.97
C ASP A 92 14.25 -22.32 13.55
N ASP A 93 15.50 -22.59 13.18
CA ASP A 93 16.47 -21.60 12.71
C ASP A 93 16.06 -20.94 11.37
N PRO A 94 15.77 -19.63 11.35
CA PRO A 94 15.39 -18.91 10.13
C PRO A 94 16.47 -18.93 9.05
N SER A 95 17.76 -19.01 9.41
CA SER A 95 18.86 -19.01 8.44
C SER A 95 18.89 -20.28 7.58
N VAL A 96 18.42 -21.41 8.13
CA VAL A 96 18.25 -22.67 7.39
C VAL A 96 17.10 -22.56 6.40
N ILE A 97 15.98 -21.94 6.80
CA ILE A 97 14.83 -21.67 5.94
C ILE A 97 15.23 -20.72 4.80
N GLU A 98 15.93 -19.64 5.12
CA GLU A 98 16.45 -18.68 4.15
C GLU A 98 17.37 -19.36 3.13
N THR A 99 18.31 -20.18 3.61
CA THR A 99 19.22 -20.94 2.74
C THR A 99 18.45 -21.90 1.84
N SER A 100 17.41 -22.56 2.35
CA SER A 100 16.56 -23.47 1.57
C SER A 100 15.81 -22.72 0.46
N LEU A 101 15.15 -21.62 0.81
CA LEU A 101 14.45 -20.76 -0.15
C LEU A 101 15.41 -20.19 -1.22
N GLY A 102 16.61 -19.77 -0.81
CA GLY A 102 17.65 -19.25 -1.69
C GLY A 102 18.11 -20.22 -2.78
N ARG A 103 18.04 -21.54 -2.55
CA ARG A 103 18.38 -22.56 -3.57
C ARG A 103 17.44 -22.55 -4.78
N TYR A 104 16.21 -22.10 -4.57
CA TYR A 104 15.19 -22.01 -5.62
C TYR A 104 15.00 -20.58 -6.13
N GLY A 105 15.78 -19.62 -5.60
CA GLY A 105 15.76 -18.24 -6.00
C GLY A 105 16.18 -18.06 -7.46
N ASP A 106 15.33 -17.45 -8.27
CA ASP A 106 15.67 -17.05 -9.63
C ASP A 106 16.15 -15.60 -9.65
N LEU A 107 17.24 -15.33 -10.40
CA LEU A 107 17.64 -13.95 -10.69
C LEU A 107 16.66 -13.35 -11.68
N VAL A 108 15.92 -12.34 -11.22
CA VAL A 108 14.95 -11.62 -12.04
C VAL A 108 15.26 -10.13 -12.06
N GLN A 109 14.93 -9.48 -13.16
CA GLN A 109 15.02 -8.03 -13.32
C GLN A 109 13.61 -7.49 -13.60
N PRO A 110 13.27 -6.30 -13.05
CA PRO A 110 12.07 -5.60 -13.45
C PRO A 110 11.99 -5.39 -14.97
N ASP A 111 10.77 -5.28 -15.49
CA ASP A 111 10.55 -4.92 -16.89
C ASP A 111 11.11 -3.51 -17.18
N LYS A 112 11.53 -3.24 -18.43
CA LYS A 112 12.04 -1.92 -18.83
C LYS A 112 11.05 -0.78 -18.57
N MET A 113 9.75 -1.06 -18.59
CA MET A 113 8.68 -0.11 -18.30
C MET A 113 8.31 -0.03 -16.81
N SER A 114 9.00 -0.76 -15.94
CA SER A 114 8.79 -0.73 -14.50
C SER A 114 8.99 0.69 -13.95
N VAL A 115 8.15 1.06 -12.98
CA VAL A 115 8.28 2.32 -12.24
C VAL A 115 9.63 2.44 -11.54
N LEU A 116 10.28 1.31 -11.21
CA LEU A 116 11.58 1.29 -10.54
C LEU A 116 12.71 1.86 -11.41
N HIS A 117 12.56 1.87 -12.73
CA HIS A 117 13.51 2.54 -13.63
C HIS A 117 13.32 4.06 -13.71
N ARG A 118 12.32 4.59 -13.01
CA ARG A 118 11.93 6.01 -13.04
C ARG A 118 11.85 6.63 -11.65
N MET A 119 12.55 6.05 -10.69
CA MET A 119 12.54 6.50 -9.29
C MET A 119 12.87 7.98 -9.13
N GLU A 120 13.79 8.54 -9.93
CA GLU A 120 14.10 9.97 -9.88
C GLU A 120 12.87 10.86 -10.20
N THR A 121 12.05 10.46 -11.17
CA THR A 121 10.81 11.19 -11.49
C THR A 121 9.76 10.98 -10.41
N VAL A 122 9.61 9.75 -9.89
CA VAL A 122 8.71 9.46 -8.77
C VAL A 122 9.05 10.33 -7.56
N ASP A 123 10.32 10.37 -7.18
CA ASP A 123 10.79 11.14 -6.03
C ASP A 123 10.56 12.64 -6.21
N LYS A 124 10.77 13.18 -7.43
CA LYS A 124 10.47 14.58 -7.72
C LYS A 124 8.98 14.91 -7.58
N CYS A 125 8.11 14.02 -8.04
CA CYS A 125 6.66 14.25 -8.04
C CYS A 125 6.01 14.01 -6.67
N PHE A 126 6.43 13.00 -5.91
CA PHE A 126 5.73 12.55 -4.69
C PHE A 126 6.35 13.08 -3.39
N ARG A 127 7.43 13.87 -3.45
CA ARG A 127 8.06 14.48 -2.27
C ARG A 127 7.26 15.57 -1.57
N HIS A 128 6.25 16.11 -2.24
CA HIS A 128 5.49 17.29 -1.80
C HIS A 128 4.53 17.00 -0.66
N ASP A 129 4.27 18.00 0.19
CA ASP A 129 3.65 17.80 1.50
C ASP A 129 2.15 17.53 1.43
N THR A 130 1.49 18.05 0.39
CA THR A 130 0.06 17.88 0.16
C THR A 130 -0.23 17.17 -1.16
N VAL A 131 -1.42 16.59 -1.27
CA VAL A 131 -1.86 15.92 -2.50
C VAL A 131 -1.99 16.93 -3.64
N GLU A 132 -2.45 18.14 -3.33
CA GLU A 132 -2.56 19.26 -4.26
C GLU A 132 -1.20 19.60 -4.88
N GLU A 133 -0.15 19.75 -4.06
CA GLU A 133 1.20 20.04 -4.56
C GLU A 133 1.75 18.89 -5.43
N ILE A 134 1.47 17.63 -5.07
CA ILE A 134 1.84 16.45 -5.87
C ILE A 134 1.17 16.52 -7.26
N ILE A 135 -0.14 16.83 -7.31
CA ILE A 135 -0.89 16.92 -8.56
C ILE A 135 -0.40 18.11 -9.40
N ASP A 136 -0.23 19.29 -8.81
CA ASP A 136 0.25 20.49 -9.52
C ASP A 136 1.63 20.26 -10.14
N PHE A 137 2.52 19.59 -9.41
CA PHE A 137 3.84 19.23 -9.92
C PHE A 137 3.73 18.21 -11.06
N LEU A 138 2.90 17.18 -10.93
CA LEU A 138 2.66 16.20 -11.99
C LEU A 138 2.06 16.84 -13.25
N GLU A 139 1.13 17.78 -13.13
CA GLU A 139 0.53 18.50 -14.27
C GLU A 139 1.56 19.38 -14.98
N SER A 140 2.41 20.06 -14.21
CA SER A 140 3.53 20.85 -14.74
C SER A 140 4.55 19.97 -15.47
N GLU A 141 4.91 18.83 -14.88
CA GLU A 141 5.89 17.89 -15.43
C GLU A 141 5.34 17.18 -16.69
N ALA A 142 4.07 16.78 -16.68
CA ALA A 142 3.37 16.21 -17.84
C ALA A 142 3.35 17.20 -19.02
N SER A 143 3.10 18.49 -18.74
CA SER A 143 3.09 19.54 -19.75
C SER A 143 4.49 19.83 -20.32
N ARG A 144 5.53 19.75 -19.46
CA ARG A 144 6.92 20.03 -19.84
C ARG A 144 7.56 18.91 -20.66
N THR A 145 7.28 17.66 -20.32
CA THR A 145 7.99 16.49 -20.87
C THR A 145 7.17 15.68 -21.85
N ALA A 146 5.84 15.88 -21.89
CA ALA A 146 4.88 14.99 -22.56
C ALA A 146 5.02 13.51 -22.12
N ASP A 147 5.50 13.26 -20.89
CA ASP A 147 5.66 11.91 -20.35
C ASP A 147 4.29 11.23 -20.17
N THR A 148 4.13 10.08 -20.82
CA THR A 148 2.90 9.28 -20.76
C THR A 148 2.64 8.73 -19.36
N TRP A 149 3.68 8.50 -18.56
CA TRP A 149 3.51 8.07 -17.17
C TRP A 149 2.95 9.17 -16.27
N CYS A 150 3.36 10.43 -16.46
CA CYS A 150 2.82 11.54 -15.67
C CYS A 150 1.31 11.70 -15.96
N ASN A 151 0.94 11.65 -17.24
CA ASN A 151 -0.46 11.69 -17.66
C ASN A 151 -1.29 10.51 -17.14
N SER A 152 -0.76 9.28 -17.18
CA SER A 152 -1.48 8.12 -16.65
C SER A 152 -1.62 8.16 -15.14
N THR A 153 -0.60 8.63 -14.43
CA THR A 153 -0.61 8.83 -12.97
C THR A 153 -1.65 9.86 -12.55
N LEU A 154 -1.70 11.01 -13.23
CA LEU A 154 -2.74 12.03 -13.00
C LEU A 154 -4.14 11.49 -13.20
N ARG A 155 -4.37 10.71 -14.27
CA ARG A 155 -5.67 10.08 -14.50
C ARG A 155 -6.07 9.17 -13.35
N ARG A 156 -5.15 8.33 -12.85
CA ARG A 156 -5.42 7.44 -11.71
C ARG A 156 -5.76 8.23 -10.45
N LEU A 157 -5.01 9.28 -10.12
CA LEU A 157 -5.30 10.13 -8.96
C LEU A 157 -6.70 10.76 -9.06
N LYS A 158 -7.11 11.20 -10.25
CA LYS A 158 -8.45 11.76 -10.50
C LYS A 158 -9.60 10.74 -10.38
N GLU A 159 -9.32 9.45 -10.45
CA GLU A 159 -10.32 8.37 -10.28
C GLU A 159 -10.53 7.97 -8.80
N THR A 160 -9.67 8.43 -7.88
CA THR A 160 -9.73 8.09 -6.45
C THR A 160 -10.55 9.09 -5.64
N SER A 161 -10.98 8.71 -4.44
CA SER A 161 -11.64 9.65 -3.52
C SER A 161 -10.66 10.74 -3.08
N PRO A 162 -11.02 12.03 -3.20
CA PRO A 162 -10.20 13.14 -2.73
C PRO A 162 -9.85 13.05 -1.23
N LEU A 163 -10.81 12.64 -0.40
CA LEU A 163 -10.60 12.46 1.03
C LEU A 163 -9.64 11.29 1.30
N SER A 164 -9.85 10.15 0.61
CA SER A 164 -8.95 8.99 0.67
C SER A 164 -7.51 9.34 0.33
N LEU A 165 -7.28 10.17 -0.69
CA LEU A 165 -5.92 10.62 -1.05
C LEU A 165 -5.24 11.35 0.11
N LYS A 166 -5.92 12.32 0.73
CA LYS A 166 -5.33 13.12 1.82
C LYS A 166 -5.06 12.28 3.06
N VAL A 167 -6.02 11.46 3.50
CA VAL A 167 -5.82 10.58 4.67
C VAL A 167 -4.73 9.53 4.41
N SER A 168 -4.61 9.03 3.17
CA SER A 168 -3.58 8.07 2.81
C SER A 168 -2.19 8.69 2.80
N LEU A 169 -2.02 9.88 2.19
CA LEU A 169 -0.74 10.59 2.18
C LEU A 169 -0.24 10.84 3.61
N ARG A 170 -1.12 11.35 4.48
CA ARG A 170 -0.80 11.55 5.90
C ARG A 170 -0.45 10.21 6.57
N SER A 171 -1.24 9.16 6.34
CA SER A 171 -1.00 7.85 6.93
C SER A 171 0.39 7.31 6.59
N ILE A 172 0.75 7.26 5.30
CA ILE A 172 2.08 6.81 4.86
C ILE A 172 3.19 7.64 5.51
N ARG A 173 3.03 8.97 5.55
CA ARG A 173 4.07 9.87 6.07
C ARG A 173 4.33 9.71 7.56
N GLU A 174 3.31 9.63 8.42
CA GLU A 174 3.58 9.37 9.85
C GLU A 174 4.04 7.92 10.09
N GLY A 175 3.64 6.98 9.22
CA GLY A 175 4.05 5.57 9.28
C GLY A 175 5.56 5.37 9.14
N ARG A 176 6.23 6.30 8.43
CA ARG A 176 7.70 6.32 8.26
C ARG A 176 8.47 6.43 9.57
N PHE A 177 7.83 6.95 10.61
CA PHE A 177 8.44 7.22 11.93
C PHE A 177 7.81 6.38 13.05
N GLN A 178 6.97 5.40 12.69
CA GLN A 178 6.22 4.57 13.63
C GLN A 178 6.62 3.10 13.52
N THR A 179 6.44 2.36 14.61
CA THR A 179 6.52 0.89 14.55
C THR A 179 5.29 0.32 13.84
N LEU A 180 5.37 -0.94 13.40
CA LEU A 180 4.21 -1.64 12.82
C LEU A 180 3.00 -1.62 13.78
N ASP A 181 3.22 -1.79 15.08
CA ASP A 181 2.15 -1.77 16.08
C ASP A 181 1.44 -0.43 16.15
N GLN A 182 2.21 0.66 16.16
CA GLN A 182 1.67 2.02 16.15
C GLN A 182 0.90 2.29 14.85
N CYS A 183 1.40 1.81 13.72
CA CYS A 183 0.71 1.91 12.44
C CYS A 183 -0.62 1.15 12.45
N LEU A 184 -0.64 -0.09 12.94
CA LEU A 184 -1.85 -0.91 13.02
C LEU A 184 -2.92 -0.29 13.94
N VAL A 185 -2.52 0.25 15.10
CA VAL A 185 -3.45 0.92 16.03
C VAL A 185 -4.06 2.16 15.37
N ARG A 186 -3.25 2.96 14.69
CA ARG A 186 -3.72 4.16 13.98
C ARG A 186 -4.62 3.80 12.80
N GLU A 187 -4.24 2.84 11.98
CA GLU A 187 -5.03 2.39 10.84
C GLU A 187 -6.36 1.77 11.28
N TYR A 188 -6.40 1.04 12.39
CA TYR A 188 -7.65 0.54 12.98
C TYR A 188 -8.63 1.68 13.28
N ARG A 189 -8.14 2.76 13.89
CA ARG A 189 -8.94 3.96 14.15
C ARG A 189 -9.40 4.62 12.86
N MET A 190 -8.51 4.82 11.90
CA MET A 190 -8.85 5.38 10.58
C MET A 190 -9.94 4.54 9.90
N SER A 191 -9.84 3.21 9.98
CA SER A 191 -10.81 2.28 9.42
C SER A 191 -12.17 2.44 10.06
N LEU A 192 -12.26 2.47 11.39
CA LEU A 192 -13.53 2.67 12.08
C LEU A 192 -14.15 4.05 11.81
N GLN A 193 -13.33 5.10 11.77
CA GLN A 193 -13.80 6.45 11.44
C GLN A 193 -14.34 6.51 9.99
N GLY A 194 -13.63 5.91 9.03
CA GLY A 194 -14.09 5.81 7.64
C GLY A 194 -15.36 4.97 7.47
N LEU A 195 -15.52 3.92 8.27
CA LEU A 195 -16.71 3.06 8.28
C LEU A 195 -17.91 3.70 9.00
N SER A 196 -17.69 4.65 9.91
CA SER A 196 -18.75 5.30 10.68
C SER A 196 -19.71 6.14 9.82
N MET A 197 -19.31 6.47 8.59
CA MET A 197 -20.01 7.38 7.68
C MET A 197 -20.26 8.80 8.24
N THR A 198 -19.55 9.18 9.33
CA THR A 198 -19.71 10.50 9.95
C THR A 198 -19.09 11.60 9.08
N VAL A 199 -17.96 11.31 8.44
CA VAL A 199 -17.22 12.28 7.59
C VAL A 199 -17.63 12.15 6.13
N SER A 200 -17.68 10.92 5.62
CA SER A 200 -17.95 10.64 4.21
C SER A 200 -18.55 9.24 4.05
N GLY A 201 -19.37 9.07 3.01
CA GLY A 201 -19.89 7.77 2.56
C GLY A 201 -19.05 7.13 1.45
N ASP A 202 -17.86 7.66 1.15
CA ASP A 202 -17.03 7.26 0.01
C ASP A 202 -16.69 5.77 0.00
N PHE A 203 -16.48 5.14 1.17
CA PHE A 203 -16.23 3.70 1.21
C PHE A 203 -17.39 2.88 0.62
N CYS A 204 -18.62 3.19 1.04
CA CYS A 204 -19.82 2.53 0.54
C CYS A 204 -20.04 2.81 -0.95
N GLU A 205 -19.80 4.06 -1.38
CA GLU A 205 -19.93 4.45 -2.78
C GLU A 205 -18.88 3.79 -3.67
N GLY A 206 -17.63 3.69 -3.21
CA GLY A 206 -16.55 3.03 -3.93
C GLY A 206 -16.79 1.53 -4.07
N ILE A 207 -17.29 0.86 -3.02
CA ILE A 207 -17.74 -0.52 -3.10
C ILE A 207 -18.88 -0.66 -4.11
N ARG A 208 -19.89 0.21 -4.06
CA ARG A 208 -21.01 0.21 -5.00
C ARG A 208 -20.49 0.29 -6.43
N ALA A 209 -19.69 1.31 -6.74
CA ALA A 209 -19.21 1.59 -8.09
C ALA A 209 -18.29 0.49 -8.64
N ARG A 210 -17.44 -0.14 -7.81
CA ARG A 210 -16.43 -1.10 -8.29
C ARG A 210 -16.82 -2.57 -8.17
N MET A 211 -17.58 -2.94 -7.16
CA MET A 211 -17.84 -4.34 -6.83
C MET A 211 -19.29 -4.76 -7.07
N VAL A 212 -20.24 -3.88 -6.74
CA VAL A 212 -21.68 -4.17 -6.82
C VAL A 212 -22.22 -3.84 -8.21
N ASP A 213 -22.26 -2.56 -8.56
CA ASP A 213 -22.83 -2.07 -9.81
C ASP A 213 -21.82 -2.16 -10.96
N ARG A 214 -20.52 -2.06 -10.64
CA ARG A 214 -19.40 -2.15 -11.59
C ARG A 214 -19.49 -1.12 -12.73
N ASP A 215 -20.06 0.06 -12.43
CA ASP A 215 -20.10 1.19 -13.36
C ASP A 215 -18.76 1.91 -13.48
N LEU A 216 -17.88 1.74 -12.47
CA LEU A 216 -16.60 2.45 -12.35
C LEU A 216 -16.76 3.99 -12.29
N GLU A 217 -17.94 4.47 -11.87
CA GLU A 217 -18.29 5.89 -11.78
C GLU A 217 -18.73 6.27 -10.35
N PRO A 218 -17.79 6.23 -9.38
CA PRO A 218 -18.09 6.61 -8.00
C PRO A 218 -18.37 8.12 -7.88
N LYS A 219 -19.39 8.45 -7.10
CA LYS A 219 -19.81 9.82 -6.77
C LYS A 219 -19.23 10.24 -5.42
N TRP A 220 -17.95 10.58 -5.43
CA TRP A 220 -17.23 10.98 -4.22
C TRP A 220 -17.84 12.22 -3.55
N ASN A 221 -17.86 12.21 -2.22
CA ASN A 221 -18.26 13.32 -1.39
C ASN A 221 -17.30 13.46 -0.20
N PRO A 222 -16.40 14.47 -0.20
CA PRO A 222 -16.36 15.61 -1.12
C PRO A 222 -15.86 15.25 -2.55
N PRO A 223 -16.32 15.98 -3.59
CA PRO A 223 -16.03 15.65 -4.99
C PRO A 223 -14.67 16.17 -5.50
N SER A 224 -13.97 17.02 -4.73
CA SER A 224 -12.66 17.58 -5.12
C SER A 224 -11.77 17.83 -3.91
N LEU A 225 -10.45 17.97 -4.14
CA LEU A 225 -9.45 18.12 -3.08
C LEU A 225 -9.63 19.41 -2.27
N GLU A 226 -10.06 20.48 -2.94
CA GLU A 226 -10.29 21.80 -2.33
C GLU A 226 -11.45 21.79 -1.33
N GLN A 227 -12.37 20.82 -1.48
CA GLN A 227 -13.51 20.64 -0.59
C GLN A 227 -13.22 19.70 0.58
N VAL A 228 -12.04 19.05 0.61
CA VAL A 228 -11.58 18.27 1.76
C VAL A 228 -10.94 19.23 2.75
N SER A 229 -11.63 19.51 3.86
CA SER A 229 -11.07 20.31 4.96
C SER A 229 -10.10 19.51 5.82
N GLU A 230 -9.21 20.20 6.54
CA GLU A 230 -8.31 19.56 7.51
C GLU A 230 -9.09 18.83 8.61
N ASP A 231 -10.21 19.39 9.09
CA ASP A 231 -11.05 18.73 10.10
C ASP A 231 -11.59 17.36 9.62
N MET A 232 -11.90 17.22 8.33
CA MET A 232 -12.32 15.93 7.75
C MET A 232 -11.18 14.91 7.81
N VAL A 233 -9.95 15.34 7.52
CA VAL A 233 -8.76 14.49 7.58
C VAL A 233 -8.45 14.15 9.03
N ASP A 234 -8.41 15.14 9.93
CA ASP A 234 -8.13 14.98 11.35
C ASP A 234 -9.09 13.99 12.02
N GLN A 235 -10.37 14.00 11.62
CA GLN A 235 -11.37 13.08 12.16
C GLN A 235 -11.00 11.59 11.95
N TYR A 236 -10.27 11.23 10.89
CA TYR A 236 -9.78 9.86 10.69
C TYR A 236 -8.72 9.45 11.73
N PHE A 237 -7.98 10.42 12.28
CA PHE A 237 -6.90 10.18 13.25
C PHE A 237 -7.36 10.44 14.70
N SER A 238 -8.56 11.01 14.88
CA SER A 238 -9.18 11.31 16.17
C SER A 238 -9.47 10.06 16.99
N PRO A 239 -9.14 10.05 18.30
CA PRO A 239 -9.39 8.92 19.19
C PRO A 239 -10.81 8.38 19.10
N LEU A 240 -10.95 7.07 19.24
CA LEU A 240 -12.24 6.41 19.24
C LEU A 240 -13.01 6.67 20.54
N SER A 241 -14.31 6.38 20.52
CA SER A 241 -15.18 6.56 21.68
C SER A 241 -14.86 5.55 22.81
N LYS A 242 -15.30 5.83 24.05
CA LYS A 242 -15.12 4.87 25.15
C LYS A 242 -15.82 3.52 24.92
N SER A 243 -16.84 3.48 24.07
CA SER A 243 -17.55 2.25 23.68
C SER A 243 -16.81 1.43 22.62
N GLU A 244 -15.86 2.04 21.92
CA GLU A 244 -15.02 1.39 20.91
C GLU A 244 -13.56 1.72 21.22
N PRO A 245 -12.90 1.00 22.13
CA PRO A 245 -11.52 1.29 22.48
C PRO A 245 -10.58 1.08 21.30
N ASP A 246 -9.40 1.69 21.35
CA ASP A 246 -8.32 1.43 20.40
C ASP A 246 -7.92 -0.05 20.38
N LEU A 247 -7.29 -0.47 19.28
CA LEU A 247 -6.79 -1.83 19.10
C LEU A 247 -5.74 -2.18 20.17
N GLU A 248 -6.02 -3.20 20.98
CA GLU A 248 -5.06 -3.78 21.91
C GLU A 248 -4.36 -4.97 21.26
N LEU A 249 -3.09 -4.78 20.87
CA LEU A 249 -2.28 -5.85 20.30
C LEU A 249 -1.71 -6.74 21.41
N PRO A 250 -1.73 -8.09 21.27
CA PRO A 250 -1.19 -9.04 22.24
C PRO A 250 0.34 -9.08 22.19
N THR A 251 1.01 -7.93 22.36
CA THR A 251 2.47 -7.78 22.22
C THR A 251 3.26 -8.60 23.23
N LYS A 252 2.66 -8.95 24.38
CA LYS A 252 3.26 -9.79 25.43
C LYS A 252 3.31 -11.28 25.08
N GLU A 253 2.47 -11.72 24.15
CA GLU A 253 2.38 -13.13 23.72
C GLU A 253 3.16 -13.38 22.43
N ARG A 254 3.80 -12.35 21.86
CA ARG A 254 4.64 -12.51 20.69
C ARG A 254 5.87 -13.31 21.06
N GLU A 255 5.99 -14.49 20.47
CA GLU A 255 7.26 -15.19 20.42
C GLU A 255 8.26 -14.27 19.72
N ALA A 256 9.40 -14.03 20.37
CA ALA A 256 10.50 -13.36 19.72
C ALA A 256 11.00 -14.30 18.62
N PHE A 257 10.78 -13.93 17.35
CA PHE A 257 11.58 -14.48 16.26
C PHE A 257 12.99 -13.91 16.43
N THR A 258 13.81 -14.59 17.24
CA THR A 258 15.26 -14.36 17.35
C THR A 258 16.00 -15.06 16.23
#